data_AF-A0A317T1U8-F1
#
_entry.id   AF-A0A317T1U8-F1
#
_cell.length_a   1.000
_cell.length_b   1.000
_cell.length_c   1.000
_cell.angle_alpha   90.00
_cell.angle_beta   90.00
_cell.angle_gamma   90.00
#
_symmetry.space_group_name_H-M   'P 1'
#
loop_
_entity.id
_entity.type
_entity.pdbx_description
1 polymer ?
#
loop_
_entity_poly.entity_id
_entity_poly.type
_entity_poly.pdbx_seq_one_letter_code
_entity_poly.pdbx_strand_id
1 'polypeptide(L)'
;MTLRALILGSGSNTGASLIQKLQSEGYTSATFVQNPDDFLADISPEAISQELAVNTVSLYAAVQAAVEGWDGLGKDEVDGGPRTLIYTENPLPWTNLPKFVSLAMGKSASATLVESLAATYGAGGKRFYFTMQVDEETGGLYDGIDGPAAAQVYWDLIQREEQGGWKISFDEKLKLWES
;
A
#
# COMPACT_ATOMS: atom_id res chain seq x y z
N MET A 1 -6.65 12.31 -32.82
CA MET A 1 -6.38 12.42 -31.37
C MET A 1 -5.58 11.20 -30.96
N THR A 2 -4.53 11.35 -30.15
CA THR A 2 -3.71 10.21 -29.69
C THR A 2 -4.35 9.60 -28.46
N LEU A 3 -4.79 8.34 -28.53
CA LEU A 3 -5.35 7.59 -27.41
C LEU A 3 -4.22 7.11 -26.49
N ARG A 4 -4.34 7.32 -25.17
CA ARG A 4 -3.32 6.97 -24.17
C ARG A 4 -3.93 6.21 -23.00
N ALA A 5 -3.23 5.20 -22.51
CA ALA A 5 -3.62 4.41 -21.34
C ALA A 5 -2.43 4.20 -20.39
N LEU A 6 -2.64 4.36 -19.08
CA LEU A 6 -1.68 4.06 -18.02
C LEU A 6 -2.12 2.74 -17.35
N ILE A 7 -1.25 1.74 -17.33
CA ILE A 7 -1.54 0.44 -16.70
C ILE A 7 -0.63 0.25 -15.48
N LEU A 8 -1.21 0.37 -14.29
CA LEU A 8 -0.60 -0.03 -13.02
C LEU A 8 -0.85 -1.53 -12.81
N GLY A 9 0.19 -2.32 -12.54
CA GLY A 9 0.08 -3.78 -12.43
C GLY A 9 0.19 -4.54 -13.76
N SER A 10 1.11 -4.11 -14.63
CA SER A 10 1.33 -4.70 -15.97
C SER A 10 2.10 -6.03 -15.97
N GLY A 11 2.01 -6.82 -14.91
CA GLY A 11 2.70 -8.11 -14.78
C GLY A 11 2.41 -9.08 -15.94
N SER A 12 3.16 -10.19 -16.01
CA SER A 12 3.19 -11.12 -17.16
C SER A 12 1.86 -11.81 -17.52
N ASN A 13 0.83 -11.66 -16.70
CA ASN A 13 -0.49 -12.26 -16.91
C ASN A 13 -1.50 -11.21 -17.42
N THR A 14 -2.42 -10.77 -16.56
CA THR A 14 -3.55 -9.88 -16.90
C THR A 14 -3.08 -8.53 -17.46
N GLY A 15 -2.02 -7.97 -16.88
CA GLY A 15 -1.44 -6.70 -17.28
C GLY A 15 -0.92 -6.69 -18.71
N ALA A 16 -0.09 -7.68 -19.07
CA ALA A 16 0.46 -7.84 -20.42
C ALA A 16 -0.64 -8.08 -21.48
N SER A 17 -1.68 -8.85 -21.13
CA SER A 17 -2.82 -9.12 -22.03
C SER A 17 -3.66 -7.86 -22.28
N LEU A 18 -3.88 -7.05 -21.23
CA LEU A 18 -4.59 -5.77 -21.34
C LEU A 18 -3.79 -4.75 -22.18
N ILE A 19 -2.47 -4.72 -22.03
CA ILE A 19 -1.57 -3.90 -22.86
C ILE A 19 -1.70 -4.28 -24.33
N GLN A 20 -1.58 -5.57 -24.67
CA GLN A 20 -1.72 -6.02 -26.06
C GLN A 20 -3.08 -5.63 -26.63
N LYS A 21 -4.15 -5.77 -25.84
CA LYS A 21 -5.49 -5.35 -26.27
C LYS A 21 -5.56 -3.84 -26.51
N LEU A 22 -5.09 -3.01 -25.60
CA LEU A 22 -5.10 -1.56 -25.73
C LEU A 22 -4.25 -1.08 -26.93
N GLN A 23 -3.09 -1.68 -27.15
CA GLN A 23 -2.25 -1.41 -28.31
C GLN A 23 -2.95 -1.79 -29.62
N SER A 24 -3.66 -2.92 -29.66
CA SER A 24 -4.44 -3.34 -30.83
C SER A 24 -5.58 -2.38 -31.19
N GLU A 25 -6.09 -1.63 -30.21
CA GLU A 25 -7.13 -0.60 -30.37
C GLU A 25 -6.54 0.81 -30.62
N GLY A 26 -5.23 0.92 -30.82
CA GLY A 26 -4.55 2.18 -31.15
C GLY A 26 -4.17 3.06 -29.96
N TYR A 27 -4.17 2.52 -28.73
CA TYR A 27 -3.66 3.24 -27.56
C TYR A 27 -2.13 3.14 -27.46
N THR A 28 -1.47 4.25 -27.10
CA THR A 28 -0.12 4.20 -26.54
C THR A 28 -0.22 3.85 -25.06
N SER A 29 0.36 2.72 -24.66
CA SER A 29 0.35 2.21 -23.28
C SER A 29 1.68 2.48 -22.58
N ALA A 30 1.66 3.04 -21.37
CA ALA A 30 2.82 3.01 -20.47
C ALA A 30 2.72 1.79 -19.55
N THR A 31 3.80 1.03 -19.41
CA THR A 31 3.89 -0.20 -18.61
C THR A 31 5.00 -0.06 -17.56
N PHE A 32 4.91 -0.84 -16.49
CA PHE A 32 5.91 -0.94 -15.43
C PHE A 32 6.43 -2.39 -15.32
N VAL A 33 6.70 -3.03 -16.46
CA VAL A 33 7.43 -4.31 -16.46
C VAL A 33 8.91 -3.98 -16.55
N GLN A 34 9.64 -4.23 -15.48
CA GLN A 34 11.08 -3.95 -15.43
C GLN A 34 11.87 -5.17 -15.89
N ASN A 35 12.91 -4.95 -16.71
CA ASN A 35 13.90 -5.99 -16.95
C ASN A 35 14.57 -6.36 -15.62
N PRO A 36 14.43 -7.60 -15.14
CA PRO A 36 15.04 -8.01 -13.89
C PRO A 36 16.58 -8.02 -13.94
N ASP A 37 17.17 -8.12 -15.14
CA ASP A 37 18.62 -8.20 -15.34
C ASP A 37 19.29 -6.82 -15.45
N ASP A 38 18.52 -5.79 -15.84
CA ASP A 38 19.01 -4.40 -15.94
C ASP A 38 17.86 -3.40 -15.76
N PHE A 39 17.31 -3.33 -14.54
CA PHE A 39 16.21 -2.42 -14.22
C PHE A 39 16.62 -0.94 -14.32
N LEU A 40 17.92 -0.64 -14.22
CA LEU A 40 18.43 0.74 -14.31
C LEU A 40 18.32 1.30 -15.73
N ALA A 41 18.39 0.45 -16.75
CA ALA A 41 18.19 0.86 -18.14
C ALA A 41 16.73 1.19 -18.47
N ASP A 42 15.77 0.57 -17.76
CA ASP A 42 14.34 0.65 -18.09
C ASP A 42 13.58 1.71 -17.28
N ILE A 43 14.07 2.08 -16.09
CA ILE A 43 13.33 2.94 -15.17
C ILE A 43 13.86 4.37 -15.24
N SER A 44 13.05 5.28 -15.79
CA SER A 44 13.39 6.70 -15.75
C SER A 44 13.13 7.31 -14.35
N PRO A 45 13.84 8.39 -13.98
CA PRO A 45 13.56 9.15 -12.77
C PRO A 45 12.11 9.67 -12.70
N GLU A 46 11.51 10.01 -13.84
CA GLU A 46 10.12 10.46 -13.93
C GLU A 46 9.14 9.33 -13.61
N ALA A 47 9.43 8.09 -14.04
CA ALA A 47 8.63 6.92 -13.70
C ALA A 47 8.66 6.65 -12.18
N ILE A 48 9.83 6.76 -11.54
CA ILE A 48 9.94 6.69 -10.07
C ILE A 48 9.12 7.79 -9.40
N SER A 49 9.20 9.01 -9.92
CA SER A 49 8.47 10.16 -9.37
C SER A 49 6.94 9.94 -9.44
N GLN A 50 6.45 9.35 -10.53
CA GLN A 50 5.03 9.00 -10.68
C GLN A 50 4.59 7.90 -9.71
N GLU A 51 5.38 6.84 -9.57
CA GLU A 51 5.12 5.77 -8.61
C GLU A 51 5.06 6.29 -7.17
N LEU A 52 6.00 7.17 -6.79
CA LEU A 52 5.99 7.83 -5.47
C LEU A 52 4.78 8.75 -5.29
N ALA A 53 4.37 9.47 -6.34
CA ALA A 53 3.19 10.32 -6.30
C ALA A 53 1.92 9.51 -5.99
N VAL A 54 1.78 8.34 -6.62
CA VAL A 54 0.62 7.46 -6.43
C VAL A 54 0.67 6.76 -5.07
N ASN A 55 1.77 6.09 -4.72
CA ASN A 55 1.78 5.21 -3.55
C ASN A 55 2.09 5.95 -2.23
N THR A 56 2.82 7.07 -2.29
CA THR A 56 3.34 7.73 -1.08
C THR A 56 2.78 9.14 -0.89
N VAL A 57 2.81 9.99 -1.92
CA VAL A 57 2.32 11.38 -1.79
C VAL A 57 0.82 11.40 -1.58
N SER A 58 0.06 10.54 -2.28
CA SER A 58 -1.38 10.43 -2.06
C SER A 58 -1.73 9.97 -0.64
N LEU A 59 -0.97 8.99 -0.09
CA LEU A 59 -1.10 8.54 1.28
C LEU A 59 -0.81 9.68 2.27
N TYR A 60 0.27 10.44 2.04
CA TYR A 60 0.59 11.59 2.87
C TYR A 60 -0.54 12.63 2.89
N ALA A 61 -1.11 12.96 1.73
CA ALA A 61 -2.23 13.88 1.63
C ALA A 61 -3.48 13.34 2.35
N ALA A 62 -3.78 12.04 2.21
CA ALA A 62 -4.89 11.39 2.90
C ALA A 62 -4.73 11.42 4.43
N VAL A 63 -3.52 11.14 4.91
CA VAL A 63 -3.18 11.22 6.34
C VAL A 63 -3.32 12.66 6.84
N GLN A 64 -2.82 13.65 6.10
CA GLN A 64 -2.93 15.05 6.48
C GLN A 64 -4.39 15.45 6.69
N ALA A 65 -5.26 15.11 5.73
CA ALA A 65 -6.68 15.38 5.81
C ALA A 65 -7.36 14.60 6.96
N ALA A 66 -6.97 13.35 7.20
CA ALA A 66 -7.52 12.55 8.29
C ALA A 66 -7.16 13.13 9.66
N VAL A 67 -5.90 13.52 9.86
CA VAL A 67 -5.42 14.11 11.11
C VAL A 67 -6.09 15.46 11.37
N GLU A 68 -6.20 16.32 10.36
CA GLU A 68 -6.91 17.59 10.46
C GLU A 68 -8.39 17.37 10.83
N GLY A 69 -9.05 16.41 10.16
CA GLY A 69 -10.43 16.04 10.47
C GLY A 69 -10.60 15.56 11.91
N TRP A 70 -9.72 14.68 12.39
CA TRP A 70 -9.76 14.17 13.76
C TRP A 70 -9.53 15.24 14.82
N ASP A 71 -8.65 16.20 14.56
CA ASP A 71 -8.40 17.32 15.47
C ASP A 71 -9.58 18.31 15.50
N GLY A 72 -10.34 18.40 14.40
CA GLY A 72 -11.57 19.18 14.31
C GLY A 72 -12.77 18.62 15.09
N LEU A 73 -12.76 17.33 15.47
CA LEU A 73 -13.88 16.68 16.18
C LEU A 73 -14.00 17.07 17.67
N GLY A 74 -13.06 17.84 18.22
CA GLY A 74 -13.08 18.28 19.63
C GLY A 74 -12.78 17.15 20.64
N LYS A 75 -12.38 17.53 21.86
CA LYS A 75 -12.04 16.57 22.96
C LYS A 75 -13.25 16.13 23.78
N ASP A 76 -14.38 16.84 23.65
CA ASP A 76 -15.56 16.70 24.51
C ASP A 76 -16.63 15.75 23.93
N GLU A 77 -16.41 15.19 22.74
CA GLU A 77 -17.17 14.04 22.27
C GLU A 77 -16.73 12.81 23.05
N VAL A 78 -17.47 12.52 24.12
CA VAL A 78 -17.36 11.34 25.00
C VAL A 78 -17.41 10.00 24.21
N ASP A 79 -17.73 10.06 22.91
CA ASP A 79 -17.84 8.95 21.95
C ASP A 79 -17.15 9.22 20.58
N GLY A 80 -16.12 10.09 20.51
CA GLY A 80 -15.53 10.64 19.25
C GLY A 80 -14.91 9.67 18.22
N GLY A 81 -15.21 8.38 18.31
CA GLY A 81 -14.91 7.35 17.31
C GLY A 81 -13.43 6.95 17.24
N PRO A 82 -13.14 5.78 16.64
CA PRO A 82 -11.77 5.32 16.44
C PRO A 82 -11.06 6.21 15.41
N ARG A 83 -9.91 6.76 15.79
CA ARG A 83 -9.04 7.57 14.92
C ARG A 83 -7.98 6.69 14.29
N THR A 84 -8.41 5.85 13.35
CA THR A 84 -7.54 4.82 12.75
C THR A 84 -7.40 5.04 11.25
N LEU A 85 -6.17 4.98 10.73
CA LEU A 85 -5.87 4.90 9.31
C LEU A 85 -5.17 3.57 9.02
N ILE A 86 -5.70 2.83 8.05
CA ILE A 86 -5.16 1.54 7.61
C ILE A 86 -4.71 1.69 6.17
N TYR A 87 -3.44 1.42 5.93
CA TYR A 87 -2.85 1.36 4.60
C TYR A 87 -2.74 -0.12 4.19
N THR A 88 -3.53 -0.49 3.18
CA THR A 88 -3.60 -1.85 2.63
C THR A 88 -2.47 -2.08 1.65
N GLU A 89 -1.61 -3.06 1.94
CA GLU A 89 -0.36 -3.28 1.22
C GLU A 89 0.04 -4.75 1.14
N ASN A 90 1.26 -5.00 0.65
CA ASN A 90 1.87 -6.33 0.61
C ASN A 90 3.32 -6.31 1.13
N PRO A 91 3.97 -7.48 1.31
CA PRO A 91 5.33 -7.60 1.84
C PRO A 91 6.47 -7.07 0.95
N LEU A 92 6.16 -6.44 -0.19
CA LEU A 92 7.18 -6.03 -1.15
C LEU A 92 8.26 -5.07 -0.59
N PRO A 93 8.01 -4.16 0.38
CA PRO A 93 9.07 -3.36 1.01
C PRO A 93 10.21 -4.17 1.62
N TRP A 94 9.94 -5.42 2.01
CA TRP A 94 10.89 -6.32 2.66
C TRP A 94 11.26 -7.53 1.80
N THR A 95 10.74 -7.60 0.58
CA THR A 95 10.97 -8.71 -0.35
C THR A 95 11.79 -8.22 -1.54
N ASN A 96 12.98 -8.78 -1.74
CA ASN A 96 13.84 -8.40 -2.86
C ASN A 96 13.35 -9.03 -4.17
N LEU A 97 12.64 -8.24 -4.99
CA LEU A 97 12.22 -8.63 -6.34
C LEU A 97 12.65 -7.57 -7.36
N PRO A 98 13.77 -7.78 -8.07
CA PRO A 98 14.30 -6.82 -9.05
C PRO A 98 13.29 -6.37 -10.12
N LYS A 99 12.36 -7.26 -10.51
CA LYS A 99 11.27 -6.98 -11.46
C LYS A 99 10.28 -5.90 -10.98
N PHE A 100 10.26 -5.60 -9.68
CA PHE A 100 9.32 -4.68 -9.04
C PHE A 100 10.03 -3.62 -8.19
N VAL A 101 11.29 -3.28 -8.50
CA VAL A 101 12.09 -2.39 -7.67
C VAL A 101 11.46 -0.99 -7.53
N SER A 102 10.85 -0.43 -8.59
CA SER A 102 10.21 0.90 -8.49
C SER A 102 9.01 0.87 -7.56
N LEU A 103 8.19 -0.17 -7.67
CA LEU A 103 7.04 -0.39 -6.82
C LEU A 103 7.49 -0.64 -5.37
N ALA A 104 8.54 -1.44 -5.16
CA ALA A 104 9.12 -1.67 -3.85
C ALA A 104 9.63 -0.36 -3.23
N MET A 105 10.31 0.51 -4.00
CA MET A 105 10.74 1.83 -3.52
C MET A 105 9.56 2.67 -3.01
N GLY A 106 8.46 2.73 -3.77
CA GLY A 106 7.25 3.45 -3.36
C GLY A 106 6.64 2.90 -2.09
N LYS A 107 6.48 1.57 -2.01
CA LYS A 107 5.91 0.92 -0.82
C LYS A 107 6.82 1.03 0.40
N SER A 108 8.15 0.98 0.24
CA SER A 108 9.10 1.24 1.32
C SER A 108 9.00 2.68 1.83
N ALA A 109 8.84 3.66 0.95
CA ALA A 109 8.61 5.04 1.36
C ALA A 109 7.30 5.20 2.15
N SER A 110 6.22 4.53 1.71
CA SER A 110 4.94 4.51 2.42
C SER A 110 5.02 3.76 3.77
N ALA A 111 5.78 2.67 3.85
CA ALA A 111 6.04 1.96 5.11
C ALA A 111 6.74 2.87 6.13
N THR A 112 7.80 3.58 5.71
CA THR A 112 8.50 4.58 6.55
C THR A 112 7.56 5.68 7.03
N LEU A 113 6.65 6.14 6.16
CA LEU A 113 5.65 7.14 6.55
C LEU A 113 4.71 6.60 7.64
N VAL A 114 4.14 5.41 7.45
CA VAL A 114 3.22 4.82 8.42
C VAL A 114 3.90 4.54 9.78
N GLU A 115 5.11 4.01 9.76
CA GLU A 115 5.92 3.82 10.97
C GLU A 115 6.12 5.14 11.73
N SER A 116 6.50 6.20 11.02
CA SER A 116 6.72 7.53 11.59
C SER A 116 5.43 8.11 12.19
N LEU A 117 4.28 7.89 11.53
CA LEU A 117 2.98 8.32 12.00
C LEU A 117 2.58 7.60 13.29
N ALA A 118 2.71 6.27 13.32
CA ALA A 118 2.45 5.48 14.51
C ALA A 118 3.32 5.92 15.70
N ALA A 119 4.62 6.12 15.46
CA ALA A 119 5.56 6.58 16.49
C ALA A 119 5.25 8.00 16.99
N THR A 120 4.80 8.89 16.11
CA THR A 120 4.56 10.31 16.44
C THR A 120 3.20 10.53 17.11
N TYR A 121 2.16 9.88 16.61
CA TYR A 121 0.77 10.17 16.97
C TYR A 121 0.10 9.04 17.77
N GLY A 122 0.71 7.85 17.85
CA GLY A 122 0.16 6.67 18.53
C GLY A 122 -0.16 6.91 20.00
N ALA A 123 0.76 7.53 20.73
CA ALA A 123 0.54 7.89 22.14
C ALA A 123 -0.58 8.92 22.34
N GLY A 124 -0.94 9.66 21.28
CA GLY A 124 -2.05 10.60 21.25
C GLY A 124 -3.40 9.99 20.86
N GLY A 125 -3.49 8.66 20.74
CA GLY A 125 -4.73 7.95 20.44
C GLY A 125 -5.14 7.93 18.96
N LYS A 126 -4.28 8.40 18.05
CA LYS A 126 -4.44 8.22 16.61
C LYS A 126 -3.62 7.01 16.18
N ARG A 127 -4.23 6.08 15.45
CA ARG A 127 -3.64 4.77 15.12
C ARG A 127 -3.39 4.65 13.63
N PHE A 128 -2.22 4.14 13.27
CA PHE A 128 -1.76 4.01 11.89
C PHE A 128 -1.21 2.61 11.65
N TYR A 129 -1.70 1.93 10.62
CA TYR A 129 -1.32 0.56 10.32
C TYR A 129 -0.92 0.38 8.87
N PHE A 130 0.21 -0.29 8.64
CA PHE A 130 0.60 -0.86 7.37
C PHE A 130 0.22 -2.33 7.43
N THR A 131 -0.74 -2.73 6.61
CA THR A 131 -1.32 -4.08 6.67
C THR A 131 -0.97 -4.86 5.44
N MET A 132 -0.61 -6.13 5.60
CA MET A 132 -0.31 -7.01 4.49
C MET A 132 -0.84 -8.42 4.73
N GLN A 133 -1.57 -8.93 3.74
CA GLN A 133 -1.90 -10.34 3.71
C GLN A 133 -0.68 -11.13 3.22
N VAL A 134 -0.33 -12.19 3.94
CA VAL A 134 0.82 -13.05 3.67
C VAL A 134 0.37 -14.48 3.44
N ASP A 135 1.17 -15.20 2.68
CA ASP A 135 0.99 -16.63 2.50
C ASP A 135 1.22 -17.36 3.83
N GLU A 136 0.35 -18.30 4.17
CA GLU A 136 0.33 -18.93 5.50
C GLU A 136 1.54 -19.84 5.77
N GLU A 137 2.12 -20.42 4.72
CA GLU A 137 3.25 -21.34 4.82
C GLU A 137 4.58 -20.58 4.82
N THR A 138 4.69 -19.59 3.94
CA THR A 138 5.95 -18.87 3.69
C THR A 138 6.08 -17.56 4.46
N GLY A 139 4.97 -16.96 4.90
CA GLY A 139 4.92 -15.61 5.44
C GLY A 139 5.28 -14.52 4.42
N GLY A 140 5.36 -14.89 3.13
CA GLY A 140 5.79 -14.05 2.03
C GLY A 140 4.64 -13.49 1.20
N LEU A 141 4.92 -13.21 -0.07
CA LEU A 141 3.90 -12.76 -1.02
C LEU A 141 2.78 -13.78 -1.14
N TYR A 142 1.56 -13.32 -0.93
CA TYR A 142 0.35 -14.08 -1.19
C TYR A 142 -0.19 -13.71 -2.57
N ASP A 143 -0.51 -14.71 -3.40
CA ASP A 143 -1.08 -14.52 -4.74
C ASP A 143 -2.62 -14.46 -4.71
N GLY A 144 -3.22 -14.58 -3.52
CA GLY A 144 -4.64 -14.40 -3.27
C GLY A 144 -4.97 -13.05 -2.63
N ILE A 145 -6.26 -12.72 -2.58
CA ILE A 145 -6.80 -11.66 -1.70
C ILE A 145 -8.02 -12.27 -1.03
N ASP A 146 -8.02 -12.33 0.31
CA ASP A 146 -9.18 -12.73 1.10
C ASP A 146 -9.82 -11.49 1.72
N GLY A 147 -10.83 -10.96 1.03
CA GLY A 147 -11.58 -9.78 1.46
C GLY A 147 -12.20 -9.93 2.86
N PRO A 148 -12.94 -11.02 3.15
CA PRO A 148 -13.43 -11.32 4.49
C PRO A 148 -12.35 -11.34 5.58
N ALA A 149 -11.21 -11.98 5.33
CA ALA A 149 -10.13 -12.02 6.31
C ALA A 149 -9.54 -10.63 6.58
N ALA A 150 -9.27 -9.86 5.52
CA ALA A 150 -8.80 -8.49 5.64
C ALA A 150 -9.80 -7.58 6.38
N ALA A 151 -11.10 -7.72 6.09
CA ALA A 151 -12.14 -6.95 6.76
C ALA A 151 -12.19 -7.23 8.27
N GLN A 152 -12.05 -8.50 8.67
CA GLN A 152 -12.01 -8.88 10.08
C GLN A 152 -10.79 -8.28 10.78
N VAL A 153 -9.59 -8.41 10.20
CA VAL A 153 -8.37 -7.82 10.76
C VAL A 153 -8.51 -6.31 10.89
N TYR A 154 -9.04 -5.63 9.88
CA TYR A 154 -9.19 -4.17 9.91
C TYR A 154 -10.18 -3.72 10.96
N TRP A 155 -11.28 -4.46 11.12
CA TRP A 155 -12.23 -4.21 12.19
C TRP A 155 -11.55 -4.32 13.56
N ASP A 156 -10.79 -5.38 13.79
CA ASP A 156 -10.11 -5.60 15.07
C ASP A 156 -9.07 -4.51 15.36
N LEU A 157 -8.33 -4.04 14.35
CA LEU A 157 -7.41 -2.91 14.47
C LEU A 157 -8.13 -1.59 14.81
N ILE A 158 -9.29 -1.33 14.20
CA ILE A 158 -10.10 -0.13 14.47
C ILE A 158 -10.56 -0.11 15.94
N GLN A 159 -10.92 -1.28 16.50
CA GLN A 159 -11.40 -1.43 17.87
C GLN A 159 -10.29 -1.35 18.93
N ARG A 160 -9.01 -1.41 18.56
CA ARG A 160 -7.91 -1.29 19.53
C ARG A 160 -7.98 0.05 20.25
N GLU A 161 -7.70 0.05 21.56
CA GLU A 161 -7.60 1.30 22.33
C GLU A 161 -6.24 1.98 22.10
N GLU A 162 -5.18 1.18 21.96
CA GLU A 162 -3.80 1.63 21.80
C GLU A 162 -3.25 1.27 20.41
N GLN A 163 -2.16 1.95 19.99
CA GLN A 163 -1.53 1.77 18.68
C GLN A 163 -1.04 0.33 18.44
N GLY A 164 -0.40 -0.33 19.41
CA GLY A 164 0.25 -1.63 19.16
C GLY A 164 1.37 -1.53 18.11
N GLY A 165 1.66 -2.64 17.42
CA GLY A 165 2.60 -2.65 16.29
C GLY A 165 1.99 -1.96 15.06
N TRP A 166 2.83 -1.29 14.26
CA TRP A 166 2.37 -0.57 13.07
C TRP A 166 2.35 -1.46 11.83
N LYS A 167 3.26 -2.44 11.78
CA LYS A 167 3.38 -3.38 10.66
C LYS A 167 2.61 -4.65 10.98
N ILE A 168 1.45 -4.80 10.35
CA ILE A 168 0.54 -5.92 10.57
C ILE A 168 0.63 -6.88 9.39
N SER A 169 1.03 -8.11 9.65
CA SER A 169 0.97 -9.22 8.68
C SER A 169 -0.13 -10.17 9.12
N PHE A 170 -0.92 -10.69 8.19
CA PHE A 170 -1.94 -11.69 8.52
C PHE A 170 -2.13 -12.72 7.41
N ASP A 171 -2.50 -13.94 7.77
CA ASP A 171 -2.85 -14.99 6.81
C ASP A 171 -4.38 -15.18 6.67
N GLU A 172 -4.81 -16.07 5.77
CA GLU A 172 -6.23 -16.38 5.55
C GLU A 172 -6.92 -17.02 6.77
N LYS A 173 -6.15 -17.57 7.71
CA LYS A 173 -6.63 -18.13 8.98
C LYS A 173 -6.66 -17.09 10.09
N LEU A 174 -6.50 -15.81 9.77
CA LEU A 174 -6.47 -14.67 10.70
C LEU A 174 -5.33 -14.74 11.73
N LYS A 175 -4.29 -15.52 11.47
CA LYS A 175 -3.09 -15.45 12.30
C LYS A 175 -2.40 -14.14 12.01
N LEU A 176 -2.13 -13.38 13.06
CA LEU A 176 -1.58 -12.02 12.97
C LEU A 176 -0.15 -11.97 13.54
N TRP A 177 0.72 -11.25 12.85
CA TRP A 177 2.06 -10.89 13.31
C TRP A 177 2.19 -9.37 13.30
N GLU A 178 2.72 -8.79 14.37
CA GLU A 178 2.93 -7.35 14.45
C GLU A 178 4.33 -6.97 14.94
N SER A 179 4.82 -5.81 14.47
CA SER A 179 6.04 -5.14 14.95
C SER A 179 5.91 -3.63 14.84
#